data_AF-A0A7J8MZY8-F1
#
_entry.id   AF-A0A7J8MZY8-F1
#
_cell.length_a   1.000
_cell.length_b   1.000
_cell.length_c   1.000
_cell.angle_alpha   90.00
_cell.angle_beta   90.00
_cell.angle_gamma   90.00
#
_symmetry.space_group_name_H-M   'P 1'
#
loop_
_entity.id
_entity.type
_entity.pdbx_description
1 polymer ?
#
loop_
_entity_poly.entity_id
_entity_poly.type
_entity_poly.pdbx_seq_one_letter_code
_entity_poly.pdbx_strand_id
1 'polypeptide(L)'
;LNGFRGKGLEKEFWACVKATNVPCFEQMCISLEIEKEMTVAALLDANETRFCKAYFSYNAKCDSTNNSLPEAFDASIVQARSNSIISMLNDIRLPMMEQIVSKKKQ
;
A
#
# COMPACT_ATOMS: atom_id res chain seq x y z
N LEU A 1 8.75 0.36 -9.20
CA LEU A 1 8.91 -0.67 -8.13
C LEU A 1 9.19 -2.10 -8.66
N ASN A 2 9.43 -2.33 -9.97
CA ASN A 2 9.67 -3.68 -10.52
C ASN A 2 11.16 -4.11 -10.48
N GLY A 3 11.78 -4.06 -9.29
CA GLY A 3 13.23 -4.33 -9.13
C GLY A 3 13.65 -5.12 -7.88
N PHE A 4 12.75 -5.48 -6.98
CA PHE A 4 13.10 -6.07 -5.68
C PHE A 4 12.97 -7.59 -5.69
N ARG A 5 13.88 -8.27 -6.41
CA ARG A 5 13.92 -9.75 -6.43
C ARG A 5 14.66 -10.29 -5.19
N GLY A 6 14.00 -10.24 -4.03
CA GLY A 6 14.44 -10.88 -2.80
C GLY A 6 13.39 -10.79 -1.70
N LYS A 7 12.85 -11.92 -1.22
CA LYS A 7 11.76 -11.97 -0.22
C LYS A 7 12.10 -11.27 1.12
N GLY A 8 13.37 -11.18 1.49
CA GLY A 8 13.84 -10.48 2.70
C GLY A 8 13.68 -8.95 2.58
N LEU A 9 14.19 -8.40 1.48
CA LEU A 9 14.15 -6.96 1.19
C LEU A 9 12.74 -6.41 1.07
N GLU A 10 11.83 -7.17 0.46
CA GLU A 10 10.41 -6.79 0.39
C GLU A 10 9.81 -6.67 1.80
N LYS A 11 10.14 -7.60 2.70
CA LYS A 11 9.65 -7.58 4.08
C LYS A 11 10.17 -6.37 4.86
N GLU A 12 11.46 -6.04 4.71
CA GLU A 12 12.08 -4.90 5.40
C GLU A 12 11.59 -3.57 4.84
N PHE A 13 11.41 -3.47 3.51
CA PHE A 13 10.76 -2.33 2.88
C PHE A 13 9.36 -2.10 3.47
N TRP A 14 8.52 -3.14 3.53
CA TRP A 14 7.18 -3.01 4.12
C TRP A 14 7.23 -2.75 5.62
N ALA A 15 8.27 -3.18 6.34
CA ALA A 15 8.46 -2.83 7.74
C ALA A 15 8.73 -1.32 7.90
N CYS A 16 9.60 -0.75 7.05
CA CYS A 16 9.84 0.70 7.00
C CYS A 16 8.52 1.44 6.74
N VAL A 17 7.79 1.08 5.69
CA VAL A 17 6.52 1.72 5.30
C VAL A 17 5.48 1.67 6.43
N LYS A 18 5.47 0.60 7.24
CA LYS A 18 4.50 0.40 8.33
C LYS A 18 4.96 0.96 9.69
N ALA A 19 6.15 1.56 9.77
CA ALA A 19 6.62 2.20 10.99
C ALA A 19 5.61 3.25 11.49
N THR A 20 5.32 3.26 12.79
CA THR A 20 4.24 4.08 13.37
C THR A 20 4.67 5.50 13.72
N ASN A 21 5.97 5.76 13.78
CA ASN A 21 6.53 7.05 14.14
C ASN A 21 7.75 7.36 13.28
N VAL A 22 8.00 8.65 13.05
CA VAL A 22 9.08 9.14 12.17
C VAL A 22 10.46 8.67 12.64
N PRO A 23 10.82 8.71 13.95
CA PRO A 23 12.13 8.22 14.39
C PRO A 23 12.36 6.73 14.08
N CYS A 24 11.33 5.89 14.23
CA CYS A 24 11.41 4.47 13.90
C CYS A 24 11.52 4.25 12.37
N PHE A 25 10.82 5.07 11.58
CA PHE A 25 10.94 5.06 10.13
C PHE A 25 12.37 5.39 9.68
N GLU A 26 12.97 6.45 10.22
CA GLU A 26 14.34 6.88 9.89
C GLU A 26 15.36 5.80 10.26
N GLN A 27 15.25 5.21 11.45
CA GLN A 27 16.12 4.10 11.87
C GLN A 27 16.01 2.89 10.94
N MET A 28 14.80 2.53 10.52
CA MET A 28 14.59 1.42 9.59
C MET A 28 15.15 1.75 8.20
N CYS A 29 15.02 2.99 7.73
CA CYS A 29 15.63 3.44 6.47
C CYS A 29 17.16 3.33 6.51
N ILE A 30 17.80 3.79 7.59
CA ILE A 30 19.26 3.65 7.77
C ILE A 30 19.68 2.18 7.73
N SER A 31 18.93 1.29 8.40
CA SER A 31 19.22 -0.15 8.37
C SER A 31 19.06 -0.76 6.97
N LEU A 32 18.05 -0.33 6.22
CA LEU A 32 17.79 -0.77 4.85
C LEU A 32 18.82 -0.22 3.85
N GLU A 33 19.37 0.96 4.11
CA GLU A 33 20.38 1.63 3.28
C GLU A 33 21.70 0.86 3.30
N ILE A 34 22.08 0.31 4.46
CA ILE A 34 23.27 -0.53 4.63
C ILE A 34 23.19 -1.78 3.73
N GLU A 35 21.99 -2.35 3.55
CA GLU A 35 21.79 -3.56 2.74
C GLU A 35 21.54 -3.25 1.25
N LYS A 36 20.76 -2.19 0.96
CA LYS A 36 20.34 -1.78 -0.38
C LYS A 36 20.01 -0.27 -0.45
N GLU A 37 21.03 0.55 -0.64
CA GLU A 37 20.93 2.01 -0.86
C GLU A 37 19.86 2.40 -1.91
N MET A 38 19.82 1.72 -3.06
CA MET A 38 18.83 2.01 -4.11
C MET A 38 17.36 1.80 -3.68
N THR A 39 17.10 0.94 -2.69
CA THR A 39 15.74 0.70 -2.18
C THR A 39 15.25 1.89 -1.37
N VAL A 40 16.12 2.46 -0.54
CA VAL A 40 15.81 3.66 0.26
C VAL A 40 15.66 4.86 -0.65
N ALA A 41 16.55 5.03 -1.63
CA ALA A 41 16.42 6.11 -2.60
C ALA A 41 15.07 6.06 -3.35
N ALA A 42 14.64 4.87 -3.79
CA ALA A 42 13.33 4.70 -4.44
C ALA A 42 12.14 4.93 -3.49
N LEU A 43 12.29 4.60 -2.20
CA LEU A 43 11.27 4.86 -1.17
C LEU A 43 11.06 6.36 -0.97
N LEU A 44 12.16 7.12 -0.86
CA LEU A 44 12.13 8.57 -0.68
C LEU A 44 11.67 9.30 -1.95
N ASP A 45 12.10 8.83 -3.14
CA ASP A 45 11.63 9.38 -4.43
C ASP A 45 10.11 9.21 -4.63
N ALA A 46 9.55 8.11 -4.09
CA ALA A 46 8.11 7.85 -4.13
C ALA A 46 7.27 8.76 -3.21
N ASN A 47 7.90 9.71 -2.50
CA ASN A 47 7.29 10.63 -1.54
C ASN A 47 6.70 9.87 -0.34
N GLU A 48 7.59 9.47 0.57
CA GLU A 48 7.35 8.69 1.77
C GLU A 48 6.24 9.27 2.66
N THR A 49 6.07 10.59 2.65
CA THR A 49 5.01 11.27 3.42
C THR A 49 3.60 10.86 3.00
N ARG A 50 3.44 10.34 1.77
CA ARG A 50 2.14 9.98 1.20
C ARG A 50 1.69 8.56 1.54
N PHE A 51 2.61 7.63 1.73
CA PHE A 51 2.29 6.20 1.88
C PHE A 51 2.93 5.51 3.08
N CYS A 52 3.91 6.13 3.75
CA CYS A 52 4.46 5.60 5.00
C CYS A 52 3.56 6.00 6.18
N LYS A 53 3.23 5.02 7.01
CA LYS A 53 2.32 5.16 8.15
C LYS A 53 2.79 6.19 9.18
N ALA A 54 4.11 6.36 9.32
CA ALA A 54 4.72 7.33 10.23
C ALA A 54 4.28 8.79 9.97
N TYR A 55 3.86 9.10 8.74
CA TYR A 55 3.43 10.43 8.31
C TYR A 55 1.91 10.57 8.21
N PHE A 56 1.14 9.52 8.53
CA PHE A 56 -0.30 9.61 8.50
C PHE A 56 -0.80 10.57 9.58
N SER A 57 -1.84 11.35 9.24
CA SER A 57 -2.53 12.18 10.23
C SER A 57 -3.11 11.30 11.34
N TYR A 58 -3.13 11.80 12.57
CA TYR A 58 -3.85 11.16 13.68
C TYR A 58 -5.34 10.91 13.37
N ASN A 59 -5.92 11.69 12.43
CA ASN A 59 -7.30 11.54 12.00
C ASN A 59 -7.50 10.47 10.91
N ALA A 60 -6.44 9.75 10.50
CA ALA A 60 -6.55 8.69 9.50
C ALA A 60 -7.48 7.58 10.00
N LYS A 61 -8.56 7.32 9.25
CA LYS A 61 -9.56 6.29 9.57
C LYS A 61 -9.18 4.90 9.07
N CYS A 62 -8.10 4.78 8.30
CA CYS A 62 -7.65 3.55 7.68
C CYS A 62 -6.19 3.30 8.04
N ASP A 63 -5.89 2.11 8.54
CA ASP A 63 -4.52 1.69 8.88
C ASP A 63 -3.75 1.10 7.68
N SER A 64 -4.39 1.06 6.51
CA SER A 64 -3.79 0.46 5.31
C SER A 64 -2.86 1.43 4.61
N THR A 65 -1.60 1.01 4.44
CA THR A 65 -0.59 1.74 3.65
C THR A 65 -0.56 1.32 2.18
N ASN A 66 -1.35 0.32 1.78
CA ASN A 66 -1.34 -0.23 0.43
C ASN A 66 -2.50 0.35 -0.41
N ASN A 67 -2.18 0.81 -1.62
CA ASN A 67 -3.15 1.39 -2.56
C ASN A 67 -3.98 0.34 -3.34
N SER A 68 -3.77 -0.96 -3.09
CA SER A 68 -4.41 -1.99 -3.90
C SER A 68 -5.95 -2.00 -3.84
N LEU A 69 -6.57 -1.60 -2.72
CA LEU A 69 -8.03 -1.59 -2.57
C LEU A 69 -8.66 -0.41 -3.36
N PRO A 70 -8.18 0.83 -3.20
CA PRO A 70 -8.59 1.94 -4.07
C PRO A 70 -8.33 1.68 -5.56
N GLU A 71 -7.16 1.15 -5.94
CA GLU A 71 -6.86 0.83 -7.34
C GLU A 71 -7.84 -0.18 -7.93
N ALA A 72 -8.17 -1.23 -7.17
CA ALA A 72 -9.15 -2.21 -7.59
C ALA A 72 -10.55 -1.59 -7.74
N PHE A 73 -10.94 -0.68 -6.85
CA PHE A 73 -12.20 0.05 -6.96
C PHE A 73 -12.28 0.86 -8.25
N ASP A 74 -11.25 1.66 -8.52
CA ASP A 74 -11.19 2.52 -9.70
C ASP A 74 -11.21 1.69 -10.98
N ALA A 75 -10.47 0.58 -11.01
CA ALA A 75 -10.50 -0.37 -12.11
C ALA A 75 -11.90 -0.99 -12.33
N SER A 76 -12.56 -1.39 -11.24
CA SER A 76 -13.93 -1.93 -11.31
C SER A 76 -14.93 -0.91 -11.83
N ILE A 77 -14.80 0.38 -11.48
CA ILE A 77 -15.67 1.44 -12.03
C ILE A 77 -15.51 1.53 -13.55
N VAL A 78 -14.27 1.58 -14.04
CA VAL A 78 -13.99 1.70 -15.48
C VAL A 78 -14.61 0.54 -16.27
N GLN A 79 -14.57 -0.67 -15.71
CA GLN A 79 -15.15 -1.87 -16.32
C GLN A 79 -16.68 -1.92 -16.21
N ALA A 80 -17.23 -1.53 -15.07
CA ALA A 80 -18.65 -1.72 -14.76
C ALA A 80 -19.56 -0.57 -15.19
N ARG A 81 -19.01 0.62 -15.51
CA ARG A 81 -19.78 1.84 -15.81
C ARG A 81 -20.73 1.75 -17.01
N SER A 82 -20.52 0.80 -17.93
CA SER A 82 -21.41 0.57 -19.07
C SER A 82 -22.62 -0.29 -18.74
N ASN A 83 -22.68 -0.88 -17.54
CA ASN A 83 -23.73 -1.79 -17.14
C ASN A 83 -24.93 -1.03 -16.55
N SER A 84 -26.06 -1.73 -16.40
CA SER A 84 -27.19 -1.20 -15.62
C SER A 84 -26.73 -0.86 -14.20
N ILE A 85 -27.37 0.11 -13.53
CA ILE A 85 -26.96 0.58 -12.19
C ILE A 85 -26.86 -0.60 -11.20
N ILE A 86 -27.81 -1.54 -11.24
CA ILE A 86 -27.82 -2.71 -10.35
C ILE A 86 -26.63 -3.63 -10.64
N SER A 87 -26.35 -3.90 -11.92
CA SER A 87 -25.22 -4.73 -12.33
C SER A 87 -23.89 -4.06 -11.97
N MET A 88 -23.73 -2.77 -12.28
CA MET A 88 -22.54 -1.99 -11.97
C MET A 88 -22.21 -2.04 -10.47
N LEU A 89 -23.22 -1.85 -9.61
CA LEU A 89 -23.03 -1.91 -8.16
C LEU A 89 -22.62 -3.31 -7.69
N ASN A 90 -23.14 -4.38 -8.28
CA ASN A 90 -22.71 -5.73 -7.92
C ASN A 90 -21.29 -6.04 -8.40
N ASP A 91 -20.95 -5.62 -9.63
CA ASP A 91 -19.63 -5.80 -10.24
C ASP A 91 -18.53 -5.05 -9.47
N ILE A 92 -18.88 -3.95 -8.80
CA ILE A 92 -17.97 -3.23 -7.90
C ILE A 92 -17.97 -3.88 -6.51
N ARG A 93 -19.14 -4.17 -5.94
CA ARG A 93 -19.26 -4.62 -4.54
C ARG A 93 -18.65 -6.00 -4.30
N LEU A 94 -18.88 -6.98 -5.19
CA LEU A 94 -18.44 -8.36 -4.96
C LEU A 94 -16.91 -8.48 -4.90
N PRO A 95 -16.13 -7.96 -5.88
CA PRO A 95 -14.68 -8.01 -5.82
C PRO A 95 -14.09 -7.28 -4.61
N MET A 96 -14.67 -6.13 -4.23
CA MET A 96 -14.22 -5.40 -3.04
C MET A 96 -14.39 -6.20 -1.76
N MET A 97 -15.54 -6.85 -1.58
CA MET A 97 -15.81 -7.70 -0.41
C MET A 97 -14.82 -8.87 -0.36
N GLU A 98 -14.56 -9.52 -1.49
CA GLU A 98 -13.59 -10.61 -1.58
C GLU A 98 -12.15 -10.17 -1.25
N GLN A 99 -11.72 -9.01 -1.74
CA GLN A 99 -10.40 -8.46 -1.41
C GLN A 99 -10.27 -8.13 0.07
N ILE A 100 -11.29 -7.52 0.68
CA ILE A 100 -11.29 -7.19 2.11
C ILE A 100 -11.17 -8.48 2.95
N VAL A 101 -11.92 -9.53 2.61
CA VAL A 101 -11.85 -10.83 3.30
C VAL A 101 -10.49 -11.48 3.11
N SER A 102 -9.93 -11.44 1.91
CA SER A 102 -8.63 -12.04 1.61
C SER A 102 -7.49 -11.36 2.39
N LYS A 103 -7.54 -10.03 2.52
CA LYS A 103 -6.55 -9.25 3.29
C LYS A 103 -6.64 -9.45 4.80
N LYS A 104 -7.77 -9.90 5.33
CA LYS A 104 -7.90 -10.26 6.76
C LYS A 104 -7.25 -11.60 7.13
N LYS A 105 -7.01 -12.48 6.14
CA LYS A 105 -6.42 -13.81 6.36
C LYS A 105 -4.89 -13.81 6.32
N GLN A 106 -4.28 -12.72 5.84
CA GLN A 106 -2.84 -12.49 5.79
C GLN A 106 -2.37 -11.77 7.05
#